data_AF-A0A0M4BTI7-F1
#
_entry.id   AF-A0A0M4BTI7-F1
#
_cell.length_a   1.000
_cell.length_b   1.000
_cell.length_c   1.000
_cell.angle_alpha   90.00
_cell.angle_beta   90.00
_cell.angle_gamma   90.00
#
_symmetry.space_group_name_H-M   'P 1'
#
loop_
_entity.id
_entity.type
_entity.pdbx_description
1 polymer ?
#
loop_
_entity_poly.entity_id
_entity_poly.type
_entity_poly.pdbx_seq_one_letter_code
_entity_poly.pdbx_strand_id
1 'polypeptide(L)' 'MLNTITRTISDDFNVNIIRLLIEAKDGVFEGKVKMKVHDVEDIQRMCVVLSKIKNIQSVARVAD' A
#
# COMPACT_ATOMS: atom_id res chain seq x y z
N MET A 1 4.37 -2.02 -11.30
CA MET A 1 3.27 -1.98 -10.30
C MET A 1 3.82 -2.09 -8.89
N LEU A 2 4.46 -3.20 -8.53
CA LEU A 2 5.02 -3.44 -7.19
C LEU A 2 6.00 -2.34 -6.74
N ASN A 3 6.95 -1.97 -7.61
CA ASN A 3 7.86 -0.82 -7.40
C ASN A 3 7.11 0.52 -7.25
N THR A 4 6.01 0.71 -7.98
CA THR A 4 5.18 1.92 -7.89
C THR A 4 4.54 2.03 -6.51
N ILE A 5 4.03 0.92 -5.97
CA ILE A 5 3.46 0.87 -4.61
C ILE A 5 4.55 1.21 -3.58
N THR A 6 5.71 0.55 -3.64
CA THR A 6 6.79 0.78 -2.67
C THR A 6 7.32 2.21 -2.74
N ARG A 7 7.48 2.79 -3.95
CA ARG A 7 7.88 4.20 -4.12
C ARG A 7 6.84 5.17 -3.61
N THR A 8 5.57 4.94 -3.90
CA THR A 8 4.50 5.82 -3.38
C THR A 8 4.57 5.87 -1.85
N ILE A 9 4.73 4.71 -1.19
CA ILE A 9 4.80 4.63 0.26
C ILE A 9 6.07 5.31 0.81
N SER A 10 7.24 5.02 0.24
CA SER A 10 8.51 5.54 0.75
C SER A 10 8.78 6.99 0.37
N ASP A 11 8.52 7.39 -0.87
CA ASP A 11 8.91 8.69 -1.41
C ASP A 11 7.83 9.75 -1.14
N ASP A 12 6.54 9.42 -1.37
CA ASP A 12 5.46 10.42 -1.25
C ASP A 12 4.99 10.60 0.20
N PHE A 13 4.99 9.52 0.99
CA PHE A 13 4.54 9.54 2.39
C PHE A 13 5.69 9.53 3.40
N ASN A 14 6.94 9.31 2.98
CA ASN A 14 8.13 9.27 3.83
C ASN A 14 7.99 8.33 5.05
N VAL A 15 7.30 7.19 4.87
CA VAL A 15 7.06 6.20 5.94
C VAL A 15 7.92 4.95 5.73
N ASN A 16 8.29 4.31 6.84
CA ASN A 16 9.08 3.09 6.78
C ASN A 16 8.20 1.84 6.66
N ILE A 17 8.45 1.02 5.64
CA ILE A 17 7.80 -0.29 5.45
C ILE A 17 8.46 -1.31 6.39
N ILE A 18 7.68 -1.88 7.30
CA ILE A 18 8.10 -2.94 8.23
C ILE A 18 8.03 -4.30 7.54
N ARG A 19 6.95 -4.54 6.78
CA ARG A 19 6.71 -5.81 6.10
C ARG A 19 5.86 -5.58 4.86
N LEU A 20 6.22 -6.25 3.78
CA LEU A 20 5.43 -6.35 2.56
C LEU A 20 5.21 -7.82 2.26
N LEU A 21 3.94 -8.25 2.24
CA LEU A 21 3.54 -9.58 1.77
C LEU A 21 2.78 -9.39 0.47
N ILE A 22 3.15 -10.15 -0.56
CA ILE A 22 2.43 -10.18 -1.83
C ILE A 22 2.38 -11.62 -2.32
N GLU A 23 1.19 -12.03 -2.73
CA GLU A 23 0.91 -13.34 -3.29
C GLU A 23 0.17 -13.15 -4.61
N ALA A 24 0.33 -14.12 -5.51
CA ALA A 24 -0.32 -14.11 -6.81
C ALA A 24 -1.16 -15.38 -6.94
N LYS A 25 -2.43 -15.22 -7.28
CA LYS A 25 -3.34 -16.33 -7.55
C LYS A 25 -4.19 -15.98 -8.77
N ASP A 26 -4.23 -16.88 -9.74
CA ASP A 26 -5.06 -16.76 -10.95
C ASP A 26 -4.89 -15.42 -11.71
N GLY A 27 -3.66 -14.89 -11.74
CA GLY A 27 -3.33 -13.63 -12.41
C GLY A 27 -3.71 -12.36 -11.62
N VAL A 28 -4.25 -12.50 -10.41
CA VAL A 28 -4.51 -11.41 -9.47
C VAL A 28 -3.45 -11.41 -8.38
N PHE A 29 -2.93 -10.22 -8.06
CA PHE A 29 -2.04 -10.03 -6.92
C PHE A 29 -2.83 -9.53 -5.72
N GLU A 30 -2.61 -10.14 -4.57
CA GLU A 30 -3.09 -9.66 -3.28
C GLU A 30 -1.89 -9.45 -2.36
N GLY A 31 -1.96 -8.45 -1.48
CA GLY A 31 -0.87 -8.20 -0.56
C GLY A 31 -1.26 -7.38 0.66
N LYS A 32 -0.43 -7.47 1.69
CA LYS A 32 -0.54 -6.68 2.92
C LYS A 32 0.76 -5.91 3.16
N VAL A 33 0.63 -4.63 3.49
CA VAL A 33 1.74 -3.77 3.87
C VAL A 33 1.61 -3.38 5.33
N LYS A 34 2.64 -3.67 6.12
CA LYS A 34 2.79 -3.17 7.49
C LYS A 34 3.87 -2.11 7.49
N MET A 35 3.57 -0.95 8.08
CA MET A 35 4.46 0.22 8.05
C MET A 35 4.31 1.03 9.34
N LYS A 36 5.31 1.86 9.64
CA LYS A 36 5.23 2.87 10.69
C LYS A 36 4.65 4.15 10.09
N VAL A 37 3.54 4.61 10.65
CA VAL A 37 2.86 5.84 10.21
C VAL A 37 3.10 6.95 11.21
N HIS A 38 3.06 8.20 10.74
CA HIS A 38 3.14 9.37 11.61
C HIS A 38 1.78 9.67 12.22
N ASP A 39 0.72 9.65 11.41
CA ASP A 39 -0.66 9.87 11.84
C ASP A 39 -1.65 8.89 11.16
N VAL A 40 -2.84 8.75 11.74
CA VAL A 40 -3.94 7.96 11.17
C VAL A 40 -4.46 8.56 9.85
N GLU A 41 -4.44 9.88 9.69
CA GLU A 41 -4.85 10.57 8.46
C GLU A 41 -3.94 10.23 7.28
N ASP A 42 -2.65 9.96 7.51
CA ASP A 42 -1.71 9.51 6.46
C ASP A 42 -2.17 8.18 5.86
N ILE A 43 -2.75 7.28 6.67
CA ILE A 43 -3.26 6.00 6.18
C ILE A 43 -4.42 6.23 5.21
N GLN A 44 -5.36 7.11 5.56
CA GLN A 44 -6.51 7.39 4.71
C GLN A 44 -6.07 8.00 3.37
N ARG A 45 -5.19 9.00 3.41
CA ARG A 45 -4.64 9.62 2.19
C ARG A 45 -3.89 8.61 1.33
N MET A 46 -3.09 7.75 1.95
CA MET A 46 -2.34 6.70 1.25
C MET A 46 -3.24 5.66 0.61
N CYS A 47 -4.31 5.21 1.28
CA CYS A 47 -5.29 4.32 0.65
C CYS A 47 -5.89 4.95 -0.61
N VAL A 48 -6.25 6.25 -0.56
CA VAL A 48 -6.80 6.97 -1.72
C VAL A 48 -5.76 7.07 -2.85
N VAL A 49 -4.51 7.44 -2.55
CA VAL A 49 -3.47 7.56 -3.59
C VAL A 49 -3.16 6.21 -4.22
N LEU A 50 -2.96 5.16 -3.41
CA LEU A 50 -2.68 3.81 -3.91
C LEU A 50 -3.85 3.30 -4.76
N SER A 51 -5.11 3.56 -4.37
CA SER A 51 -6.29 3.13 -5.16
C SER A 51 -6.36 3.73 -6.56
N LYS A 52 -5.65 4.83 -6.82
CA LYS A 52 -5.59 5.49 -8.14
C LYS A 52 -4.51 4.92 -9.05
N ILE A 53 -3.61 4.08 -8.55
CA ILE A 53 -2.59 3.42 -9.38
C ILE A 53 -3.30 2.49 -10.36
N LYS A 54 -3.01 2.65 -11.65
CA LYS A 54 -3.58 1.82 -12.73
C LYS A 54 -3.47 0.33 -12.39
N ASN A 55 -4.53 -0.43 -12.63
CA ASN A 55 -4.73 -1.87 -12.32
C ASN A 55 -4.68 -2.28 -10.83
N ILE A 56 -4.76 -1.34 -9.88
CA ILE A 56 -5.17 -1.67 -8.50
C ILE A 56 -6.70 -1.69 -8.45
N GLN A 57 -7.28 -2.79 -7.96
CA GLN A 57 -8.74 -2.92 -7.84
C GLN A 57 -9.27 -2.29 -6.55
N SER A 58 -8.59 -2.53 -5.42
CA SER A 58 -9.00 -2.02 -4.12
C SER A 58 -7.82 -1.86 -3.18
N VAL A 59 -7.95 -0.90 -2.26
CA VAL A 59 -7.01 -0.68 -1.17
C VAL A 59 -7.84 -0.36 0.06
N ALA A 60 -7.58 -1.05 1.17
CA ALA A 60 -8.25 -0.81 2.43
C ALA A 60 -7.25 -0.93 3.59
N ARG A 61 -7.48 -0.14 4.64
CA ARG A 61 -6.81 -0.35 5.92
C ARG A 61 -7.40 -1.61 6.56
N VAL A 62 -6.54 -2.57 6.86
CA VAL A 62 -6.90 -3.74 7.66
C VAL A 62 -6.46 -3.52 9.11
N ALA A 63 -7.35 -3.82 10.06
CA ALA A 63 -6.95 -3.99 11.45
C ALA A 63 -6.46 -5.44 11.59
N ASP A 64 -5.27 -5.61 12.16
CA ASP A 64 -4.73 -6.90 12.60
C ASP A 64 -4.93 -6.97 14.12
#